data_AF-A0A947FCS7-F1
#
_entry.id   AF-A0A947FCS7-F1
#
_cell.length_a   1.000
_cell.length_b   1.000
_cell.length_c   1.000
_cell.angle_alpha   90.00
_cell.angle_beta   90.00
_cell.angle_gamma   90.00
#
_symmetry.space_group_name_H-M   'P 1'
#
loop_
_entity.id
_entity.type
_entity.pdbx_description
1 polymer ?
#
loop_
_entity_poly.entity_id
_entity_poly.type
_entity_poly.pdbx_seq_one_letter_code
_entity_poly.pdbx_strand_id
1 'polypeptide(L)'
;MKAHCWQKPRCLTCLFGSLVIAALLMVLAKSVAEAGDGSPKVVILELHGMKKGTLDENLEGLPNFQEMLKGSNNDQSYVYLPEVFTTIPAASQPAVTSMYTGLYPQRTGVVSTIWFDRTTYEIRTLISYSQNRMNSILTANGVKTLFDYVGEADKHSLTTMLMLTKGADWSVNSGGFFWGNASALNVFRHGKWFPNSHYVDNRTLDGFLTGHILSYRKSLEGIYKYHSIVPDVMVVQLLGTDLFSHFPVGGFREREASMHEIQKHYAKTVLDPLMGRLIQSLKKIGVYQDTIFILVSEHGFLRIQKHIPDDALHNSLRDHFKLPGWNRSNRRANAVIMLGACTKEIYLKNRQSGKWMDPPRLLSDVKPALDLILANPDVQTSLNALVIRKYPGKRNEGVVENGQWWLFDWRGYQASSGDDLAF
;
A
#
# COMPACT_ATOMS: atom_id res chain seq x y z
N MET A 1 -23.25 -63.94 68.59
CA MET A 1 -22.70 -63.74 67.23
C MET A 1 -23.23 -62.41 66.69
N LYS A 2 -22.35 -61.43 66.47
CA LYS A 2 -22.68 -60.10 65.94
C LYS A 2 -22.68 -60.15 64.41
N ALA A 3 -23.76 -59.71 63.77
CA ALA A 3 -23.80 -59.52 62.32
C ALA A 3 -23.60 -58.02 62.02
N HIS A 4 -22.45 -57.70 61.42
CA HIS A 4 -22.19 -56.43 60.75
C HIS A 4 -22.60 -56.58 59.28
N CYS A 5 -23.47 -55.71 58.78
CA CYS A 5 -23.63 -55.49 57.34
C CYS A 5 -23.37 -54.02 57.03
N TRP A 6 -22.41 -53.79 56.14
CA TRP A 6 -21.87 -52.49 55.75
C TRP A 6 -22.86 -51.71 54.86
N GLN A 7 -23.27 -50.51 55.29
CA GLN A 7 -23.83 -49.50 54.39
C GLN A 7 -22.70 -48.78 53.67
N LYS A 8 -22.65 -48.88 52.34
CA LYS A 8 -21.77 -48.08 51.50
C LYS A 8 -22.34 -46.65 51.36
N PRO A 9 -21.51 -45.59 51.47
CA PRO A 9 -21.95 -44.24 51.17
C PRO A 9 -22.06 -44.06 49.66
N ARG A 10 -23.23 -43.68 49.17
CA ARG A 10 -23.46 -43.19 47.81
C ARG A 10 -23.93 -41.74 47.88
N CYS A 11 -23.60 -40.96 46.86
CA CYS A 11 -24.23 -39.68 46.48
C CYS A 11 -23.72 -38.35 47.07
N LEU A 12 -22.40 -38.12 47.16
CA LEU A 12 -21.90 -36.73 47.12
C LEU A 12 -20.94 -36.44 45.95
N THR A 13 -20.13 -37.41 45.55
CA THR A 13 -19.15 -37.23 44.46
C THR A 13 -19.78 -37.11 43.07
N CYS A 14 -20.92 -37.76 42.81
CA CYS A 14 -21.61 -37.65 41.51
C CYS A 14 -22.28 -36.29 41.29
N LEU A 15 -22.70 -35.61 42.36
CA LEU A 15 -23.38 -34.30 42.28
C LEU A 15 -22.38 -33.16 42.02
N PHE A 16 -21.19 -33.23 42.62
CA PHE A 16 -20.11 -32.27 42.38
C PHE A 16 -19.57 -32.38 40.95
N GLY A 17 -19.37 -33.61 40.44
CA GLY A 17 -18.92 -33.82 39.07
C GLY A 17 -19.91 -33.27 38.03
N SER A 18 -21.22 -33.42 38.25
CA SER A 18 -22.25 -32.92 37.33
C SER A 18 -22.40 -31.39 37.37
N LEU A 19 -22.21 -30.75 38.51
CA LEU A 19 -22.17 -29.28 38.62
C LEU A 19 -20.95 -28.65 37.92
N VAL A 20 -19.78 -29.28 38.02
CA VAL A 20 -18.55 -28.82 37.35
C VAL A 20 -18.68 -28.96 35.83
N ILE A 21 -19.25 -30.08 35.35
CA ILE A 21 -19.50 -30.28 33.92
C ILE A 21 -20.55 -29.29 33.40
N ALA A 22 -21.61 -29.00 34.15
CA ALA A 22 -22.61 -28.00 33.76
C ALA A 22 -22.03 -26.58 33.71
N ALA A 23 -21.14 -26.21 34.64
CA ALA A 23 -20.44 -24.94 34.62
C ALA A 23 -19.47 -24.83 33.43
N LEU A 24 -18.71 -25.89 33.14
CA LEU A 24 -17.84 -25.98 31.96
C LEU A 24 -18.63 -25.90 30.64
N LEU A 25 -19.77 -26.59 30.55
CA LEU A 25 -20.65 -26.53 29.39
C LEU A 25 -21.30 -25.16 29.22
N MET A 26 -21.64 -24.45 30.31
CA MET A 26 -22.13 -23.07 30.22
C MET A 26 -21.05 -22.07 29.80
N VAL A 27 -19.79 -22.27 30.22
CA VAL A 27 -18.65 -21.46 29.76
C VAL A 27 -18.34 -21.73 28.29
N LEU A 28 -18.35 -22.99 27.86
CA LEU A 28 -18.19 -23.38 26.46
C LEU A 28 -19.34 -22.93 25.57
N ALA A 29 -20.59 -22.98 26.07
CA ALA A 29 -21.75 -22.46 25.35
C ALA A 29 -21.70 -20.92 25.23
N LYS A 30 -21.16 -20.21 26.23
CA LYS A 30 -20.89 -18.77 26.12
C LYS A 30 -19.80 -18.44 25.11
N SER A 31 -18.70 -19.21 25.06
CA SER A 31 -17.63 -18.97 24.08
C SER A 31 -18.04 -19.30 22.65
N VAL A 32 -18.96 -20.27 22.48
CA VAL A 32 -19.55 -20.59 21.16
C VAL A 32 -20.65 -19.58 20.78
N ALA A 33 -21.36 -19.00 21.75
CA ALA A 33 -22.33 -17.93 21.51
C ALA A 33 -21.69 -16.55 21.29
N GLU A 34 -20.44 -16.35 21.69
CA GLU A 34 -19.66 -15.13 21.42
C GLU A 34 -19.01 -15.12 20.03
N ALA A 35 -18.87 -16.28 19.38
CA ALA A 35 -18.61 -16.34 17.95
C ALA A 35 -19.95 -16.16 17.24
N GLY A 36 -20.22 -14.95 16.74
CA GLY A 36 -21.49 -14.64 16.12
C GLY A 36 -21.81 -15.59 14.95
N ASP A 37 -23.09 -15.90 14.75
CA ASP A 37 -23.64 -16.59 13.56
C ASP A 37 -23.47 -15.76 12.25
N GLY A 38 -22.68 -14.68 12.30
CA GLY A 38 -22.38 -13.81 11.18
C GLY A 38 -21.08 -14.22 10.48
N SER A 39 -21.03 -14.08 9.16
CA SER A 39 -19.75 -14.18 8.45
C SER A 39 -18.76 -13.14 8.98
N PRO A 40 -17.48 -13.52 9.20
CA PRO A 40 -16.48 -12.62 9.75
C PRO A 40 -16.34 -11.37 8.90
N LYS A 41 -16.10 -10.23 9.55
CA LYS A 41 -15.86 -8.95 8.90
C LYS A 41 -14.36 -8.78 8.68
N VAL A 42 -13.97 -8.21 7.55
CA VAL A 42 -12.56 -7.95 7.23
C VAL A 42 -12.33 -6.45 7.21
N VAL A 43 -11.36 -5.98 7.98
CA VAL A 43 -10.88 -4.59 7.93
C VAL A 43 -9.44 -4.59 7.45
N ILE A 44 -9.21 -4.08 6.24
CA ILE A 44 -7.89 -3.85 5.67
C ILE A 44 -7.45 -2.42 6.02
N LEU A 45 -6.41 -2.33 6.82
CA LEU A 45 -5.73 -1.08 7.16
C LEU A 45 -4.49 -0.96 6.29
N GLU A 46 -4.60 -0.10 5.27
CA GLU A 46 -3.48 0.22 4.40
C GLU A 46 -2.73 1.43 4.97
N LEU A 47 -1.53 1.18 5.49
CA LEU A 47 -0.65 2.15 6.12
C LEU A 47 0.34 2.67 5.08
N HIS A 48 -0.06 3.68 4.33
CA HIS A 48 0.63 4.13 3.13
C HIS A 48 2.10 4.48 3.39
N GLY A 49 3.00 3.95 2.57
CA GLY A 49 4.43 4.16 2.67
C GLY A 49 5.05 3.68 3.99
N MET A 50 4.43 2.75 4.72
CA MET A 50 5.00 2.26 5.97
C MET A 50 6.15 1.29 5.70
N LYS A 51 7.31 1.58 6.29
CA LYS A 51 8.50 0.74 6.26
C LYS A 51 8.33 -0.47 7.19
N LYS A 52 8.80 -1.64 6.76
CA LYS A 52 9.01 -2.82 7.62
C LYS A 52 9.82 -2.47 8.88
N GLY A 53 9.47 -3.07 10.02
CA GLY A 53 10.07 -2.79 11.32
C GLY A 53 9.32 -1.71 12.11
N THR A 54 8.53 -0.87 11.45
CA THR A 54 7.90 0.29 12.10
C THR A 54 6.86 -0.12 13.14
N LEU A 55 6.04 -1.13 12.88
CA LEU A 55 5.04 -1.61 13.85
C LEU A 55 5.58 -2.71 14.74
N ASP A 56 6.16 -3.75 14.16
CA ASP A 56 6.57 -4.97 14.86
C ASP A 56 7.65 -4.72 15.91
N GLU A 57 8.65 -3.89 15.61
CA GLU A 57 9.70 -3.54 16.58
C GLU A 57 9.24 -2.52 17.64
N ASN A 58 8.01 -1.99 17.53
CA ASN A 58 7.50 -0.92 18.40
C ASN A 58 6.16 -1.26 19.05
N LEU A 59 5.69 -2.48 18.86
CA LEU A 59 4.35 -2.89 19.25
C LEU A 59 4.12 -2.67 20.76
N GLU A 60 5.15 -2.85 21.59
CA GLU A 60 5.09 -2.55 23.04
C GLU A 60 4.63 -1.14 23.39
N GLY A 61 4.93 -0.15 22.55
CA GLY A 61 4.54 1.25 22.74
C GLY A 61 3.24 1.64 22.03
N LEU A 62 2.52 0.67 21.46
CA LEU A 62 1.34 0.88 20.60
C LEU A 62 0.16 0.04 21.13
N PRO A 63 -0.47 0.44 22.24
CA PRO A 63 -1.46 -0.38 22.94
C PRO A 63 -2.69 -0.73 22.09
N ASN A 64 -3.11 0.14 21.17
CA ASN A 64 -4.27 -0.14 20.33
C ASN A 64 -3.91 -1.10 19.19
N PHE A 65 -2.71 -0.98 18.61
CA PHE A 65 -2.20 -2.01 17.69
C PHE A 65 -1.96 -3.34 18.39
N GLN A 66 -1.50 -3.34 19.65
CA GLN A 66 -1.40 -4.55 20.48
C GLN A 66 -2.76 -5.22 20.62
N GLU A 67 -3.79 -4.45 20.98
CA GLU A 67 -5.14 -4.98 21.13
C GLU A 67 -5.65 -5.58 19.80
N MET A 68 -5.42 -4.90 18.67
CA MET A 68 -5.82 -5.42 17.36
C MET A 68 -5.12 -6.73 16.98
N LEU A 69 -3.82 -6.85 17.28
CA LEU A 69 -3.01 -8.01 16.86
C LEU A 69 -3.09 -9.18 17.84
N LYS A 70 -3.09 -8.87 19.15
CA LYS A 70 -2.96 -9.83 20.23
C LYS A 70 -4.23 -9.95 21.08
N GLY A 71 -5.31 -9.25 20.72
CA GLY A 71 -6.55 -9.23 21.50
C GLY A 71 -6.40 -8.47 22.82
N SER A 72 -7.50 -8.30 23.56
CA SER A 72 -7.53 -7.54 24.82
C SER A 72 -6.65 -8.13 25.93
N ASN A 73 -6.36 -9.43 25.86
CA ASN A 73 -5.55 -10.14 26.85
C ASN A 73 -4.11 -10.39 26.38
N ASN A 74 -3.73 -9.88 25.20
CA ASN A 74 -2.43 -10.09 24.57
C ASN A 74 -2.05 -11.55 24.27
N ASP A 75 -3.03 -12.44 24.07
CA ASP A 75 -2.88 -13.88 23.86
C ASP A 75 -3.41 -14.39 22.50
N GLN A 76 -4.03 -13.51 21.70
CA GLN A 76 -4.52 -13.87 20.36
C GLN A 76 -3.34 -14.20 19.44
N SER A 77 -3.46 -15.32 18.73
CA SER A 77 -2.53 -15.68 17.66
C SER A 77 -2.77 -14.82 16.42
N TYR A 78 -1.68 -14.40 15.77
CA TYR A 78 -1.74 -13.64 14.54
C TYR A 78 -0.73 -14.17 13.52
N VAL A 79 -0.99 -13.91 12.24
CA VAL A 79 -0.08 -14.26 11.14
C VAL A 79 0.81 -13.07 10.84
N TYR A 80 2.12 -13.29 10.89
CA TYR A 80 3.11 -12.28 10.51
C TYR A 80 3.88 -12.75 9.28
N LEU A 81 3.89 -11.92 8.25
CA LEU A 81 4.64 -12.14 7.02
C LEU A 81 5.80 -11.13 6.95
N PRO A 82 7.00 -11.48 7.41
CA PRO A 82 8.13 -10.54 7.47
C PRO A 82 8.70 -10.18 6.09
N GLU A 83 8.45 -10.99 5.07
CA GLU A 83 9.02 -10.82 3.73
C GLU A 83 7.92 -10.72 2.67
N VAL A 84 7.26 -9.56 2.62
CA VAL A 84 6.29 -9.22 1.58
C VAL A 84 6.95 -8.25 0.59
N PHE A 85 6.81 -8.53 -0.71
CA PHE A 85 7.37 -7.72 -1.79
C PHE A 85 6.29 -6.91 -2.49
N THR A 86 6.64 -5.69 -2.89
CA THR A 86 5.81 -4.85 -3.75
C THR A 86 6.19 -5.03 -5.22
N THR A 87 5.41 -4.43 -6.10
CA THR A 87 5.64 -4.44 -7.56
C THR A 87 6.71 -3.43 -7.96
N ILE A 88 7.26 -3.58 -9.17
CA ILE A 88 8.04 -2.52 -9.82
C ILE A 88 7.15 -1.82 -10.86
N PRO A 89 7.04 -0.49 -10.85
CA PRO A 89 7.65 0.43 -9.88
C PRO A 89 6.97 0.35 -8.50
N ALA A 90 7.78 0.53 -7.44
CA ALA A 90 7.30 0.60 -6.06
C ALA A 90 6.70 1.98 -5.80
N ALA A 91 5.53 2.24 -6.38
CA ALA A 91 4.83 3.51 -6.36
C ALA A 91 3.37 3.28 -6.00
N SER A 92 2.74 4.25 -5.34
CA SER A 92 1.40 4.16 -4.76
C SER A 92 0.36 3.55 -5.72
N GLN A 93 0.17 4.11 -6.91
CA GLN A 93 -0.93 3.68 -7.81
C GLN A 93 -0.68 2.28 -8.41
N PRO A 94 0.49 1.97 -9.00
CA PRO A 94 0.79 0.61 -9.46
C PRO A 94 0.73 -0.43 -8.34
N ALA A 95 1.25 -0.11 -7.14
CA ALA A 95 1.26 -1.03 -6.01
C ALA A 95 -0.16 -1.28 -5.47
N VAL A 96 -0.96 -0.23 -5.25
CA VAL A 96 -2.37 -0.35 -4.82
C VAL A 96 -3.17 -1.18 -5.81
N THR A 97 -3.07 -0.91 -7.12
CA THR A 97 -3.81 -1.72 -8.11
C THR A 97 -3.39 -3.18 -8.07
N SER A 98 -2.10 -3.45 -7.88
CA SER A 98 -1.61 -4.82 -7.80
C SER A 98 -2.11 -5.53 -6.54
N MET A 99 -2.14 -4.83 -5.41
CA MET A 99 -2.62 -5.34 -4.13
C MET A 99 -4.10 -5.76 -4.18
N TYR A 100 -4.96 -4.93 -4.78
CA TYR A 100 -6.41 -5.21 -4.85
C TYR A 100 -6.85 -5.96 -6.11
N THR A 101 -5.93 -6.42 -6.96
CA THR A 101 -6.27 -7.27 -8.13
C THR A 101 -5.50 -8.58 -8.17
N GLY A 102 -4.39 -8.70 -7.42
CA GLY A 102 -3.46 -9.82 -7.51
C GLY A 102 -2.64 -9.85 -8.81
N LEU A 103 -2.69 -8.78 -9.62
CA LEU A 103 -2.04 -8.70 -10.93
C LEU A 103 -0.89 -7.70 -10.93
N TYR A 104 0.17 -7.96 -11.69
CA TYR A 104 1.27 -7.00 -11.87
C TYR A 104 0.85 -5.78 -12.70
N PRO A 105 1.58 -4.65 -12.61
CA PRO A 105 1.29 -3.43 -13.37
C PRO A 105 1.09 -3.64 -14.87
N GLN A 106 1.84 -4.57 -15.47
CA GLN A 106 1.70 -4.94 -16.89
C GLN A 106 0.29 -5.49 -17.23
N ARG A 107 -0.33 -6.20 -16.29
CA ARG A 107 -1.65 -6.84 -16.46
C ARG A 107 -2.78 -5.94 -15.99
N THR A 108 -2.55 -5.09 -14.98
CA THR A 108 -3.53 -4.06 -14.59
C THR A 108 -3.62 -2.94 -15.62
N GLY A 109 -2.51 -2.65 -16.32
CA GLY A 109 -2.34 -1.49 -17.19
C GLY A 109 -2.04 -0.19 -16.44
N VAL A 110 -1.94 -0.25 -15.11
CA VAL A 110 -1.58 0.88 -14.24
C VAL A 110 -0.09 0.79 -13.94
N VAL A 111 0.71 1.28 -14.89
CA VAL A 111 2.16 1.09 -14.89
C VAL A 111 2.94 2.17 -14.14
N SER A 112 2.37 3.37 -14.02
CA SER A 112 3.01 4.51 -13.36
C SER A 112 1.99 5.56 -12.94
N THR A 113 2.40 6.44 -12.04
CA THR A 113 1.62 7.61 -11.63
C THR A 113 1.57 8.64 -12.75
N ILE A 114 2.66 8.84 -13.49
CA ILE A 114 2.78 9.79 -14.60
C ILE A 114 3.53 9.08 -15.71
N TRP A 115 3.01 9.12 -16.94
CA TRP A 115 3.63 8.43 -18.06
C TRP A 115 3.48 9.21 -19.37
N PHE A 116 4.31 8.87 -20.34
CA PHE A 116 4.21 9.38 -21.70
C PHE A 116 3.41 8.40 -22.56
N ASP A 117 2.28 8.85 -23.08
CA ASP A 117 1.43 8.07 -23.99
C ASP A 117 1.99 8.14 -25.41
N ARG A 118 2.57 7.04 -25.89
CA ARG A 118 3.17 6.94 -27.22
C ARG A 118 2.15 7.06 -28.36
N THR A 119 0.86 6.88 -28.08
CA THR A 119 -0.20 6.95 -29.10
C THR A 119 -0.66 8.39 -29.32
N THR A 120 -0.87 9.14 -28.24
CA THR A 120 -1.37 10.52 -28.30
C THR A 120 -0.26 11.57 -28.22
N TYR A 121 0.94 11.16 -27.81
CA TYR A 121 2.09 12.01 -27.50
C TYR A 121 1.86 12.95 -26.30
N GLU A 122 0.87 12.63 -25.47
CA GLU A 122 0.53 13.41 -24.29
C GLU A 122 1.17 12.82 -23.03
N ILE A 123 1.40 13.69 -22.05
CA ILE A 123 1.73 13.26 -20.70
C ILE A 123 0.42 12.94 -20.00
N ARG A 124 0.31 11.71 -19.48
CA ARG A 124 -0.82 11.24 -18.69
C ARG A 124 -0.42 11.19 -17.23
N THR A 125 -1.39 11.41 -16.34
CA THR A 125 -1.17 11.38 -14.88
C THR A 125 -2.35 10.73 -14.18
N LEU A 126 -2.11 9.96 -13.14
CA LEU A 126 -3.13 9.47 -12.20
C LEU A 126 -3.35 10.44 -11.03
N ILE A 127 -2.52 11.48 -10.93
CA ILE A 127 -2.72 12.60 -10.00
C ILE A 127 -3.86 13.45 -10.55
N SER A 128 -5.08 12.99 -10.36
CA SER A 128 -6.26 13.82 -10.52
C SER A 128 -7.14 13.64 -9.29
N TYR A 129 -7.75 14.72 -8.83
CA TYR A 129 -8.68 14.71 -7.69
C TYR A 129 -9.85 13.73 -7.90
N SER A 130 -10.12 13.31 -9.13
CA SER A 130 -11.01 12.21 -9.46
C SER A 130 -10.23 10.89 -9.59
N GLN A 131 -10.37 10.00 -8.61
CA GLN A 131 -9.83 8.62 -8.61
C GLN A 131 -10.30 7.76 -9.83
N ASN A 132 -11.18 8.29 -10.66
CA ASN A 132 -11.83 7.62 -11.79
C ASN A 132 -10.88 7.10 -12.87
N ARG A 133 -9.70 7.73 -13.07
CA ARG A 133 -8.81 7.31 -14.18
C ARG A 133 -8.28 5.90 -13.97
N MET A 134 -7.91 5.56 -12.75
CA MET A 134 -7.42 4.22 -12.41
C MET A 134 -8.52 3.17 -12.59
N ASN A 135 -9.73 3.44 -12.06
CA ASN A 135 -10.90 2.57 -12.26
C ASN A 135 -11.25 2.40 -13.75
N SER A 136 -11.09 3.45 -14.56
CA SER A 136 -11.35 3.41 -16.01
C SER A 136 -10.34 2.51 -16.73
N ILE A 137 -9.06 2.59 -16.38
CA ILE A 137 -8.02 1.71 -16.94
C ILE A 137 -8.33 0.25 -16.62
N LEU A 138 -8.64 -0.07 -15.36
CA LEU A 138 -8.97 -1.43 -14.95
C LEU A 138 -10.21 -1.96 -15.68
N THR A 139 -11.23 -1.11 -15.84
CA THR A 139 -12.46 -1.47 -16.57
C THR A 139 -12.17 -1.74 -18.05
N ALA A 140 -11.44 -0.85 -18.72
CA ALA A 140 -11.07 -1.00 -20.13
C ALA A 140 -10.24 -2.26 -20.39
N ASN A 141 -9.44 -2.69 -19.41
CA ASN A 141 -8.62 -3.90 -19.48
C ASN A 141 -9.34 -5.17 -19.00
N GLY A 142 -10.61 -5.08 -18.60
CA GLY A 142 -11.37 -6.24 -18.09
C GLY A 142 -10.83 -6.81 -16.78
N VAL A 143 -10.15 -5.97 -15.97
CA VAL A 143 -9.52 -6.40 -14.71
C VAL A 143 -10.53 -6.32 -13.57
N LYS A 144 -10.75 -7.46 -12.91
CA LYS A 144 -11.52 -7.55 -11.66
C LYS A 144 -10.66 -7.13 -10.47
N THR A 145 -11.28 -6.43 -9.53
CA THR A 145 -10.71 -6.07 -8.23
C THR A 145 -11.25 -7.00 -7.14
N LEU A 146 -10.66 -6.94 -5.95
CA LEU A 146 -11.18 -7.57 -4.74
C LEU A 146 -12.68 -7.25 -4.55
N PHE A 147 -13.07 -6.01 -4.79
CA PHE A 147 -14.45 -5.57 -4.59
C PHE A 147 -15.44 -6.16 -5.61
N ASP A 148 -15.00 -6.37 -6.86
CA ASP A 148 -15.82 -7.10 -7.83
C ASP A 148 -16.09 -8.54 -7.34
N TYR A 149 -15.07 -9.23 -6.79
CA TYR A 149 -15.24 -10.57 -6.23
C TYR A 149 -16.10 -10.60 -4.96
N VAL A 150 -16.03 -9.55 -4.13
CA VAL A 150 -16.90 -9.38 -2.95
C VAL A 150 -18.36 -9.26 -3.39
N GLY A 151 -18.65 -8.41 -4.38
CA GLY A 151 -20.00 -8.27 -4.93
C GLY A 151 -20.51 -9.55 -5.61
N GLU A 152 -19.66 -10.26 -6.35
CA GLU A 152 -20.00 -11.56 -6.96
C GLU A 152 -20.33 -12.66 -5.93
N ALA A 153 -19.86 -12.51 -4.69
CA ALA A 153 -20.16 -13.40 -3.58
C ALA A 153 -21.39 -12.97 -2.76
N ASP A 154 -22.17 -11.99 -3.23
CA ASP A 154 -23.31 -11.41 -2.50
C ASP A 154 -22.91 -10.85 -1.13
N LYS A 155 -21.74 -10.19 -1.10
CA LYS A 155 -21.15 -9.52 0.06
C LYS A 155 -20.96 -8.05 -0.24
N HIS A 156 -20.82 -7.26 0.82
CA HIS A 156 -20.70 -5.81 0.67
C HIS A 156 -19.35 -5.26 1.10
N SER A 157 -18.97 -4.15 0.47
CA SER A 157 -17.68 -3.50 0.66
C SER A 157 -17.77 -2.00 0.91
N LEU A 158 -16.89 -1.51 1.78
CA LEU A 158 -16.74 -0.09 2.10
C LEU A 158 -15.27 0.31 1.97
N THR A 159 -15.01 1.41 1.27
CA THR A 159 -13.67 1.98 1.14
C THR A 159 -13.65 3.44 1.59
N THR A 160 -12.58 3.85 2.25
CA THR A 160 -12.33 5.26 2.57
C THR A 160 -10.93 5.66 2.17
N MET A 161 -10.83 6.79 1.47
CA MET A 161 -9.60 7.36 0.91
C MET A 161 -8.86 6.50 -0.11
N LEU A 162 -9.25 5.24 -0.26
CA LEU A 162 -8.64 4.30 -1.18
C LEU A 162 -8.66 4.85 -2.61
N MET A 163 -7.50 4.90 -3.26
CA MET A 163 -7.38 5.40 -4.63
C MET A 163 -8.15 4.52 -5.64
N LEU A 164 -8.31 3.22 -5.35
CA LEU A 164 -9.01 2.24 -6.19
C LEU A 164 -10.38 1.94 -5.59
N THR A 165 -11.45 2.21 -6.33
CA THR A 165 -12.83 2.07 -5.80
C THR A 165 -13.73 1.29 -6.76
N LYS A 166 -13.18 0.80 -7.86
CA LYS A 166 -13.90 -0.06 -8.82
C LYS A 166 -14.45 -1.30 -8.11
N GLY A 167 -15.77 -1.48 -8.20
CA GLY A 167 -16.50 -2.61 -7.62
C GLY A 167 -16.98 -2.40 -6.18
N ALA A 168 -16.57 -1.33 -5.49
CA ALA A 168 -16.97 -1.11 -4.09
C ALA A 168 -18.41 -0.57 -3.98
N ASP A 169 -19.21 -1.11 -3.05
CA ASP A 169 -20.59 -0.67 -2.80
C ASP A 169 -20.62 0.77 -2.26
N TRP A 170 -19.79 1.03 -1.25
CA TRP A 170 -19.64 2.35 -0.66
C TRP A 170 -18.19 2.82 -0.72
N SER A 171 -18.05 4.10 -1.05
CA SER A 171 -16.75 4.73 -1.15
C SER A 171 -16.82 6.18 -0.66
N VAL A 172 -15.98 6.48 0.34
CA VAL A 172 -15.82 7.81 0.92
C VAL A 172 -14.50 8.40 0.42
N ASN A 173 -14.62 9.19 -0.66
CA ASN A 173 -13.47 9.76 -1.36
C ASN A 173 -13.06 11.11 -0.78
N SER A 174 -11.77 11.44 -0.87
CA SER A 174 -11.31 12.82 -0.70
C SER A 174 -11.56 13.62 -1.97
N GLY A 175 -12.24 14.75 -1.83
CA GLY A 175 -12.34 15.76 -2.90
C GLY A 175 -11.25 16.82 -2.80
N GLY A 176 -11.19 17.72 -3.78
CA GLY A 176 -10.26 18.86 -3.75
C GLY A 176 -10.37 19.73 -2.49
N PHE A 177 -11.55 19.82 -1.88
CA PHE A 177 -11.76 20.51 -0.60
C PHE A 177 -11.02 19.86 0.57
N PHE A 178 -10.99 18.53 0.64
CA PHE A 178 -10.25 17.79 1.68
C PHE A 178 -8.75 18.09 1.60
N TRP A 179 -8.18 17.99 0.40
CA TRP A 179 -6.76 18.23 0.16
C TRP A 179 -6.38 19.71 0.30
N GLY A 180 -7.26 20.62 -0.12
CA GLY A 180 -7.11 22.05 0.07
C GLY A 180 -7.06 22.43 1.56
N ASN A 181 -7.99 21.91 2.37
CA ASN A 181 -7.99 22.14 3.81
C ASN A 181 -6.77 21.56 4.51
N ALA A 182 -6.36 20.34 4.14
CA ALA A 182 -5.14 19.74 4.69
C ALA A 182 -3.90 20.60 4.40
N SER A 183 -3.80 21.15 3.18
CA SER A 183 -2.68 22.01 2.76
C SER A 183 -2.73 23.36 3.46
N ALA A 184 -3.89 24.02 3.49
CA ALA A 184 -4.08 25.31 4.17
C ALA A 184 -3.75 25.21 5.66
N LEU A 185 -4.22 24.15 6.35
CA LEU A 185 -3.92 23.92 7.75
C LEU A 185 -2.40 23.81 8.00
N ASN A 186 -1.68 23.13 7.10
CA ASN A 186 -0.23 22.99 7.22
C ASN A 186 0.51 24.30 6.99
N VAL A 187 0.01 25.14 6.08
CA VAL A 187 0.52 26.50 5.86
C VAL A 187 0.37 27.32 7.13
N PHE A 188 -0.81 27.31 7.74
CA PHE A 188 -1.03 28.06 8.98
C PHE A 188 -0.19 27.55 10.15
N ARG A 189 0.07 26.24 10.23
CA ARG A 189 0.85 25.65 11.35
C ARG A 189 2.36 25.69 11.15
N HIS A 190 2.82 25.53 9.91
CA HIS A 190 4.23 25.25 9.62
C HIS A 190 4.77 26.04 8.41
N GLY A 191 3.99 26.92 7.81
CA GLY A 191 4.41 27.76 6.68
C GLY A 191 4.62 27.01 5.36
N LYS A 192 4.14 25.76 5.24
CA LYS A 192 4.41 24.89 4.08
C LYS A 192 3.12 24.51 3.34
N TRP A 193 3.10 24.73 2.03
CA TRP A 193 2.00 24.34 1.12
C TRP A 193 2.05 22.84 0.77
N PHE A 194 1.96 21.99 1.80
CA PHE A 194 1.86 20.53 1.69
C PHE A 194 0.76 20.02 2.63
N PRO A 195 0.05 18.93 2.33
CA PRO A 195 -1.02 18.43 3.20
C PRO A 195 -0.52 18.08 4.61
N ASN A 196 -1.23 18.52 5.64
CA ASN A 196 -0.95 18.13 7.02
C ASN A 196 -1.31 16.64 7.22
N SER A 197 -0.31 15.78 7.43
CA SER A 197 -0.51 14.34 7.54
C SER A 197 -1.44 13.92 8.68
N HIS A 198 -1.34 14.56 9.86
CA HIS A 198 -2.23 14.27 10.99
C HIS A 198 -3.69 14.55 10.64
N TYR A 199 -3.96 15.67 9.98
CA TYR A 199 -5.31 16.01 9.53
C TYR A 199 -5.83 15.01 8.52
N VAL A 200 -5.01 14.60 7.54
CA VAL A 200 -5.39 13.64 6.51
C VAL A 200 -5.89 12.35 7.17
N ASP A 201 -5.08 11.69 8.01
CA ASP A 201 -5.47 10.40 8.59
C ASP A 201 -6.61 10.50 9.60
N ASN A 202 -6.69 11.59 10.37
CA ASN A 202 -7.85 11.82 11.24
C ASN A 202 -9.14 11.94 10.41
N ARG A 203 -9.11 12.71 9.32
CA ARG A 203 -10.28 12.89 8.47
C ARG A 203 -10.60 11.65 7.64
N THR A 204 -9.60 10.85 7.26
CA THR A 204 -9.80 9.52 6.69
C THR A 204 -10.61 8.66 7.65
N LEU A 205 -10.19 8.52 8.90
CA LEU A 205 -10.91 7.69 9.86
C LEU A 205 -12.29 8.28 10.20
N ASP A 206 -12.41 9.60 10.37
CA ASP A 206 -13.72 10.25 10.55
C ASP A 206 -14.67 9.93 9.39
N GLY A 207 -14.15 10.01 8.15
CA GLY A 207 -14.88 9.70 6.92
C GLY A 207 -15.34 8.23 6.88
N PHE A 208 -14.49 7.31 7.33
CA PHE A 208 -14.85 5.90 7.43
C PHE A 208 -15.93 5.65 8.49
N LEU A 209 -15.74 6.16 9.70
CA LEU A 209 -16.62 5.88 10.84
C LEU A 209 -17.96 6.59 10.72
N THR A 210 -17.92 7.90 10.45
CA THR A 210 -19.07 8.80 10.52
C THR A 210 -19.36 9.52 9.21
N GLY A 211 -18.44 9.49 8.25
CA GLY A 211 -18.62 10.18 6.97
C GLY A 211 -18.35 11.67 7.10
N HIS A 212 -18.23 12.33 5.95
CA HIS A 212 -18.28 13.79 5.89
C HIS A 212 -19.73 14.26 5.82
N ILE A 213 -19.97 15.58 5.91
CA ILE A 213 -21.32 16.18 5.94
C ILE A 213 -22.25 15.63 4.84
N LEU A 214 -21.72 15.38 3.63
CA LEU A 214 -22.49 14.87 2.49
C LEU A 214 -22.38 13.36 2.27
N SER A 215 -21.60 12.66 3.09
CA SER A 215 -21.24 11.25 2.92
C SER A 215 -21.59 10.38 4.12
N TYR A 216 -22.36 10.87 5.10
CA TYR A 216 -22.76 10.09 6.28
C TYR A 216 -23.40 8.76 5.89
N ARG A 217 -24.30 8.72 4.90
CA ARG A 217 -24.94 7.47 4.44
C ARG A 217 -23.97 6.44 3.84
N LYS A 218 -22.73 6.85 3.52
CA LYS A 218 -21.67 5.99 2.98
C LYS A 218 -20.62 5.63 4.04
N SER A 219 -20.78 6.06 5.29
CA SER A 219 -19.90 5.71 6.39
C SER A 219 -20.37 4.45 7.10
N LEU A 220 -19.51 3.84 7.91
CA LEU A 220 -19.86 2.66 8.70
C LEU A 220 -21.09 2.90 9.59
N GLU A 221 -21.14 4.01 10.32
CA GLU A 221 -22.29 4.34 11.17
C GLU A 221 -23.56 4.59 10.35
N GLY A 222 -23.45 5.31 9.23
CA GLY A 222 -24.60 5.57 8.37
C GLY A 222 -25.13 4.32 7.69
N ILE A 223 -24.24 3.46 7.18
CA ILE A 223 -24.61 2.19 6.56
C ILE A 223 -25.36 1.32 7.58
N TYR A 224 -24.79 1.16 8.78
CA TYR A 224 -25.43 0.40 9.85
C TYR A 224 -26.80 0.99 10.24
N LYS A 225 -26.90 2.32 10.37
CA LYS A 225 -28.14 3.00 10.74
C LYS A 225 -29.25 2.88 9.70
N TYR A 226 -28.93 2.99 8.41
CA TYR A 226 -29.94 3.06 7.34
C TYR A 226 -30.23 1.71 6.68
N HIS A 227 -29.28 0.78 6.71
CA HIS A 227 -29.40 -0.52 6.04
C HIS A 227 -29.38 -1.69 7.01
N SER A 228 -29.09 -1.46 8.30
CA SER A 228 -28.99 -2.51 9.34
C SER A 228 -28.00 -3.63 8.97
N ILE A 229 -26.96 -3.29 8.22
CA ILE A 229 -25.88 -4.19 7.82
C ILE A 229 -24.52 -3.58 8.17
N VAL A 230 -23.52 -4.44 8.29
CA VAL A 230 -22.10 -4.06 8.38
C VAL A 230 -21.39 -4.62 7.14
N PRO A 231 -20.68 -3.79 6.36
CA PRO A 231 -19.94 -4.26 5.19
C PRO A 231 -18.98 -5.41 5.55
N ASP A 232 -18.91 -6.43 4.72
CA ASP A 232 -18.09 -7.61 4.94
C ASP A 232 -16.61 -7.35 4.71
N VAL A 233 -16.27 -6.49 3.74
CA VAL A 233 -14.89 -6.05 3.48
C VAL A 233 -14.78 -4.54 3.56
N MET A 234 -14.02 -4.06 4.51
CA MET A 234 -13.80 -2.64 4.78
C MET A 234 -12.34 -2.29 4.55
N VAL A 235 -12.07 -1.18 3.85
CA VAL A 235 -10.70 -0.74 3.57
C VAL A 235 -10.52 0.73 3.96
N VAL A 236 -9.49 0.99 4.77
CA VAL A 236 -9.11 2.34 5.19
C VAL A 236 -7.67 2.60 4.76
N GLN A 237 -7.50 3.51 3.80
CA GLN A 237 -6.17 3.91 3.32
C GLN A 237 -5.68 5.15 4.09
N LEU A 238 -4.74 4.94 5.01
CA LEU A 238 -4.13 5.97 5.86
C LEU A 238 -2.85 6.48 5.19
N LEU A 239 -2.94 7.66 4.56
CA LEU A 239 -1.89 8.27 3.74
C LEU A 239 -0.84 9.04 4.54
N GLY A 240 -1.10 9.29 5.82
CA GLY A 240 -0.34 10.23 6.62
C GLY A 240 1.08 9.79 6.93
N THR A 241 1.36 8.48 6.96
CA THR A 241 2.72 7.95 7.20
C THR A 241 3.65 8.31 6.05
N ASP A 242 3.23 8.08 4.81
CA ASP A 242 3.94 8.49 3.59
C ASP A 242 4.15 10.02 3.54
N LEU A 243 3.09 10.80 3.74
CA LEU A 243 3.14 12.26 3.74
C LEU A 243 4.12 12.81 4.79
N PHE A 244 4.05 12.27 6.01
CA PHE A 244 4.95 12.66 7.10
C PHE A 244 6.39 12.22 6.85
N SER A 245 6.59 11.08 6.19
CA SER A 245 7.93 10.58 5.84
C SER A 245 8.60 11.45 4.76
N HIS A 246 7.84 11.93 3.77
CA HIS A 246 8.34 12.90 2.78
C HIS A 246 8.60 14.29 3.39
N PHE A 247 7.71 14.74 4.27
CA PHE A 247 7.74 16.10 4.84
C PHE A 247 7.67 16.08 6.37
N PRO A 248 8.69 15.54 7.07
CA PRO A 248 8.64 15.43 8.52
C PRO A 248 8.65 16.82 9.16
N VAL A 249 7.85 16.98 10.22
CA VAL A 249 7.75 18.20 11.03
C VAL A 249 8.32 17.96 12.42
N GLY A 250 8.77 19.00 13.13
CA GLY A 250 9.18 18.88 14.54
C GLY A 250 10.65 18.49 14.76
N GLY A 251 11.60 19.18 14.11
CA GLY A 251 13.02 19.01 14.40
C GLY A 251 13.68 17.77 13.79
N PHE A 252 12.90 16.85 13.17
CA PHE A 252 13.42 15.59 12.63
C PHE A 252 14.43 15.78 11.50
N ARG A 253 14.27 16.83 10.69
CA ARG A 253 15.24 17.15 9.61
C ARG A 253 16.52 17.69 10.21
N GLU A 254 16.38 18.60 11.15
CA GLU A 254 17.48 19.32 11.82
C GLU A 254 18.37 18.36 12.62
N ARG A 255 17.79 17.32 13.23
CA ARG A 255 18.53 16.28 13.98
C ARG A 255 18.92 15.06 13.13
N GLU A 256 18.70 15.13 11.82
CA GLU A 256 18.97 14.02 10.90
C GLU A 256 18.37 12.67 11.33
N ALA A 257 17.12 12.68 11.80
CA ALA A 257 16.46 11.47 12.27
C ALA A 257 16.42 10.39 11.18
N SER A 258 16.54 9.13 11.60
CA SER A 258 16.34 7.99 10.71
C SER A 258 14.87 7.90 10.28
N MET A 259 14.61 7.26 9.12
CA MET A 259 13.23 7.01 8.66
C MET A 259 12.45 6.16 9.68
N HIS A 260 13.17 5.30 10.39
CA HIS A 260 12.62 4.48 11.46
C HIS A 260 12.08 5.33 12.61
N GLU A 261 12.86 6.29 13.10
CA GLU A 261 12.41 7.22 14.15
C GLU A 261 11.24 8.10 13.71
N ILE A 262 11.25 8.56 12.46
CA ILE A 262 10.17 9.39 11.89
C ILE A 262 8.85 8.60 11.90
N GLN A 263 8.85 7.39 11.35
CA GLN A 263 7.62 6.59 11.26
C GLN A 263 7.20 6.02 12.63
N LYS A 264 8.13 5.66 13.51
CA LYS A 264 7.81 5.29 14.91
C LYS A 264 7.07 6.39 15.64
N HIS A 265 7.53 7.63 15.48
CA HIS A 265 6.88 8.78 16.07
C HIS A 265 5.44 8.93 15.55
N TYR A 266 5.26 8.85 14.22
CA TYR A 266 3.94 8.97 13.61
C TYR A 266 2.99 7.83 14.02
N ALA A 267 3.49 6.59 14.07
CA ALA A 267 2.73 5.43 14.52
C ALA A 267 2.20 5.64 15.95
N LYS A 268 3.07 6.14 16.85
CA LYS A 268 2.71 6.38 18.25
C LYS A 268 1.76 7.57 18.45
N THR A 269 2.00 8.67 17.75
CA THR A 269 1.27 9.93 18.01
C THR A 269 0.01 10.10 17.19
N VAL A 270 -0.15 9.33 16.11
CA VAL A 270 -1.30 9.43 15.21
C VAL A 270 -1.98 8.09 15.01
N LEU A 271 -1.28 7.10 14.47
CA LEU A 271 -1.93 5.87 14.03
C LEU A 271 -2.52 5.08 15.20
N ASP A 272 -1.77 4.89 16.28
CA ASP A 272 -2.25 4.11 17.43
C ASP A 272 -3.50 4.72 18.10
N PRO A 273 -3.56 6.04 18.38
CA PRO A 273 -4.81 6.68 18.80
C PRO A 273 -5.99 6.49 17.82
N LEU A 274 -5.72 6.52 16.50
CA LEU A 274 -6.74 6.26 15.48
C LEU A 274 -7.23 4.80 15.53
N MET A 275 -6.34 3.84 15.79
CA MET A 275 -6.72 2.44 15.99
C MET A 275 -7.65 2.30 17.20
N GLY A 276 -7.37 3.00 18.30
CA GLY A 276 -8.25 3.01 19.47
C GLY A 276 -9.67 3.49 19.15
N ARG A 277 -9.81 4.54 18.33
CA ARG A 277 -11.11 5.04 17.87
C ARG A 277 -11.85 4.02 16.99
N LEU A 278 -11.13 3.33 16.11
CA LEU A 278 -11.69 2.28 15.26
C LEU A 278 -12.19 1.09 16.10
N ILE A 279 -11.37 0.59 17.03
CA ILE A 279 -11.72 -0.48 17.97
C ILE A 279 -12.99 -0.12 18.74
N GLN A 280 -13.03 1.07 19.35
CA GLN A 280 -14.19 1.52 20.12
C GLN A 280 -15.47 1.57 19.27
N SER A 281 -15.35 1.98 18.00
CA SER A 281 -16.49 2.05 17.09
C SER A 281 -16.99 0.66 16.70
N LEU A 282 -16.09 -0.28 16.40
CA LEU A 282 -16.44 -1.67 16.09
C LEU A 282 -17.04 -2.40 17.31
N LYS A 283 -16.52 -2.13 18.52
CA LYS A 283 -17.10 -2.62 19.78
C LYS A 283 -18.51 -2.09 20.01
N LYS A 284 -18.73 -0.80 19.75
CA LYS A 284 -20.05 -0.16 19.84
C LYS A 284 -21.07 -0.78 18.87
N ILE A 285 -20.63 -1.17 17.67
CA ILE A 285 -21.47 -1.83 16.67
C ILE A 285 -21.65 -3.33 16.98
N GLY A 286 -20.82 -3.90 17.86
CA GLY A 286 -20.90 -5.29 18.29
C GLY A 286 -20.22 -6.28 17.35
N VAL A 287 -19.34 -5.82 16.45
CA VAL A 287 -18.68 -6.68 15.45
C VAL A 287 -17.17 -6.85 15.67
N TYR A 288 -16.62 -6.23 16.72
CA TYR A 288 -15.17 -6.23 16.95
C TYR A 288 -14.59 -7.64 17.11
N GLN A 289 -15.26 -8.52 17.87
CA GLN A 289 -14.78 -9.89 18.12
C GLN A 289 -14.81 -10.76 16.85
N ASP A 290 -15.71 -10.47 15.91
CA ASP A 290 -15.86 -11.18 14.64
C ASP A 290 -15.10 -10.48 13.49
N THR A 291 -14.20 -9.53 13.80
CA THR A 291 -13.43 -8.77 12.80
C THR A 291 -12.02 -9.31 12.64
N ILE A 292 -11.66 -9.67 11.41
CA ILE A 292 -10.30 -9.95 10.96
C ILE A 292 -9.65 -8.64 10.51
N PHE A 293 -8.55 -8.26 11.17
CA PHE A 293 -7.73 -7.13 10.74
C PHE A 293 -6.59 -7.57 9.83
N ILE A 294 -6.42 -6.88 8.72
CA ILE A 294 -5.29 -7.04 7.80
C ILE A 294 -4.51 -5.72 7.78
N LEU A 295 -3.27 -5.74 8.26
CA LEU A 295 -2.38 -4.56 8.30
C LEU A 295 -1.36 -4.70 7.18
N VAL A 296 -1.38 -3.76 6.22
CA VAL A 296 -0.54 -3.83 5.02
C VAL A 296 -0.01 -2.46 4.62
N SER A 297 1.06 -2.46 3.85
CA SER A 297 1.58 -1.28 3.15
C SER A 297 1.85 -1.66 1.70
N GLU A 298 1.44 -0.81 0.77
CA GLU A 298 1.63 -1.00 -0.67
C GLU A 298 3.11 -0.86 -1.08
N HIS A 299 3.89 -0.05 -0.35
CA HIS A 299 5.34 0.02 -0.51
C HIS A 299 6.04 0.35 0.81
N GLY A 300 7.36 0.13 0.85
CA GLY A 300 8.20 0.57 1.96
C GLY A 300 8.60 2.04 1.82
N PHE A 301 9.52 2.47 2.68
CA PHE A 301 10.10 3.81 2.62
C PHE A 301 11.59 3.78 2.93
N LEU A 302 12.36 4.59 2.19
CA LEU A 302 13.78 4.80 2.41
C LEU A 302 14.07 6.29 2.59
N ARG A 303 15.06 6.62 3.43
CA ARG A 303 15.52 8.00 3.55
C ARG A 303 16.31 8.35 2.29
N ILE A 304 15.94 9.47 1.66
CA ILE A 304 16.72 10.05 0.57
C ILE A 304 18.01 10.62 1.19
N GLN A 305 19.15 10.02 0.85
CA GLN A 305 20.47 10.48 1.31
C GLN A 305 21.05 11.57 0.41
N LYS A 306 20.88 11.43 -0.91
CA LYS A 306 21.33 12.38 -1.92
C LYS A 306 20.26 12.53 -2.99
N HIS A 307 19.97 13.77 -3.38
CA HIS A 307 19.14 14.07 -4.53
C HIS A 307 20.02 14.17 -5.78
N ILE A 308 19.70 13.43 -6.83
CA ILE A 308 20.32 13.62 -8.14
C ILE A 308 19.65 14.82 -8.79
N PRO A 309 20.40 15.82 -9.31
CA PRO A 309 19.81 16.98 -9.98
C PRO A 309 18.77 16.57 -11.02
N ASP A 310 17.65 17.29 -11.08
CA ASP A 310 16.52 16.87 -11.92
C ASP A 310 16.86 16.85 -13.42
N ASP A 311 17.76 17.74 -13.81
CA ASP A 311 18.29 17.91 -15.14
C ASP A 311 19.47 16.98 -15.45
N ALA A 312 19.97 16.17 -14.51
CA ALA A 312 21.13 15.29 -14.75
C ALA A 312 20.90 14.37 -15.96
N LEU A 313 19.74 13.70 -16.03
CA LEU A 313 19.40 12.84 -17.18
C LEU A 313 19.16 13.67 -18.45
N HIS A 314 18.54 14.85 -18.32
CA HIS A 314 18.33 15.75 -19.45
C HIS A 314 19.66 16.16 -20.07
N ASN A 315 20.60 16.62 -19.25
CA ASN A 315 21.94 17.06 -19.66
C ASN A 315 22.76 15.90 -20.25
N SER A 316 22.59 14.68 -19.75
CA SER A 316 23.27 13.50 -20.30
C SER A 316 22.78 13.17 -21.72
N LEU A 317 21.50 13.40 -22.02
CA LEU A 317 20.89 13.00 -23.29
C LEU A 317 20.80 14.11 -24.34
N ARG A 318 20.76 15.39 -23.95
CA ARG A 318 20.37 16.51 -24.84
C ARG A 318 21.23 16.70 -26.08
N ASP A 319 22.50 16.31 -26.06
CA ASP A 319 23.43 16.50 -27.18
C ASP A 319 23.23 15.44 -28.29
N HIS A 320 22.68 14.28 -27.94
CA HIS A 320 22.49 13.14 -28.85
C HIS A 320 21.00 12.83 -29.11
N PHE A 321 20.12 13.30 -28.24
CA PHE A 321 18.69 13.11 -28.31
C PHE A 321 17.94 14.45 -28.32
N LYS A 322 16.95 14.54 -29.21
CA LYS A 322 15.99 15.63 -29.27
C LYS A 322 14.97 15.46 -28.15
N LEU A 323 15.24 16.07 -26.99
CA LEU A 323 14.32 16.08 -25.84
C LEU A 323 13.22 17.15 -25.98
N PRO A 324 12.02 16.95 -25.41
CA PRO A 324 11.00 17.98 -25.35
C PRO A 324 11.47 19.18 -24.53
N GLY A 325 10.92 20.36 -24.82
CA GLY A 325 11.27 21.62 -24.17
C GLY A 325 10.45 22.77 -24.74
N TRP A 326 10.83 24.01 -24.40
CA TRP A 326 10.05 25.20 -24.75
C TRP A 326 9.66 25.30 -26.24
N ASN A 327 10.60 24.92 -27.12
CA ASN A 327 10.44 24.99 -28.57
C ASN A 327 10.20 23.61 -29.22
N ARG A 328 10.03 22.54 -28.43
CA ARG A 328 9.92 21.17 -28.95
C ARG A 328 8.81 20.38 -28.25
N SER A 329 7.74 20.14 -28.98
CA SER A 329 6.67 19.21 -28.57
C SER A 329 7.17 17.76 -28.47
N ASN A 330 6.53 16.95 -27.63
CA ASN A 330 6.78 15.50 -27.53
C ASN A 330 6.72 14.76 -28.88
N ARG A 331 5.81 15.16 -29.78
CA ARG A 331 5.69 14.57 -31.13
C ARG A 331 7.01 14.65 -31.94
N ARG A 332 7.74 15.76 -31.79
CA ARG A 332 9.00 16.08 -32.50
C ARG A 332 10.24 15.65 -31.74
N ALA A 333 10.09 15.18 -30.50
CA ALA A 333 11.18 14.61 -29.71
C ALA A 333 11.53 13.20 -30.23
N ASN A 334 12.72 12.72 -29.88
CA ASN A 334 13.12 11.31 -30.06
C ASN A 334 13.48 10.61 -28.73
N ALA A 335 13.46 11.34 -27.62
CA ALA A 335 13.42 10.80 -26.28
C ALA A 335 12.56 11.69 -25.37
N VAL A 336 11.84 11.10 -24.43
CA VAL A 336 11.04 11.78 -23.40
C VAL A 336 11.42 11.21 -22.04
N ILE A 337 11.71 12.07 -21.07
CA ILE A 337 12.06 11.69 -19.70
C ILE A 337 10.85 12.04 -18.84
N MET A 338 10.32 11.06 -18.11
CA MET A 338 9.19 11.23 -17.22
C MET A 338 9.63 11.09 -15.76
N LEU A 339 9.06 11.96 -14.93
CA LEU A 339 9.17 11.85 -13.47
C LEU A 339 8.24 10.71 -13.02
N GLY A 340 8.80 9.70 -12.36
CA GLY A 340 8.04 8.69 -11.62
C GLY A 340 8.20 8.89 -10.11
N ALA A 341 7.34 8.24 -9.31
CA ALA A 341 7.34 8.40 -7.85
C ALA A 341 8.57 7.77 -7.15
N CYS A 342 9.27 6.86 -7.83
CA CYS A 342 10.49 6.20 -7.32
C CYS A 342 11.53 5.88 -8.40
N THR A 343 11.22 6.15 -9.67
CA THR A 343 12.08 5.91 -10.84
C THR A 343 11.95 7.07 -11.81
N LYS A 344 12.94 7.28 -12.68
CA LYS A 344 12.77 8.12 -13.88
C LYS A 344 12.58 7.20 -15.07
N GLU A 345 11.50 7.40 -15.82
CA GLU A 345 11.18 6.59 -16.98
C GLU A 345 11.67 7.30 -18.25
N ILE A 346 12.36 6.57 -19.11
CA ILE A 346 12.92 7.12 -20.36
C ILE A 346 12.27 6.42 -21.54
N TYR A 347 11.57 7.20 -22.35
CA TYR A 347 10.88 6.73 -23.53
C TYR A 347 11.72 7.10 -24.75
N LEU A 348 12.13 6.09 -25.52
CA LEU A 348 12.92 6.26 -26.73
C LEU A 348 12.07 5.97 -27.96
N LYS A 349 12.19 6.86 -28.95
CA LYS A 349 11.55 6.72 -30.25
C LYS A 349 12.42 5.83 -31.15
N ASN A 350 11.80 4.99 -31.97
CA ASN A 350 12.56 4.33 -33.04
C ASN A 350 13.03 5.41 -34.03
N ARG A 351 14.34 5.63 -34.12
CA ARG A 351 14.90 6.73 -34.93
C ARG A 351 14.99 6.40 -36.42
N GLN A 352 14.96 5.12 -36.79
CA GLN A 352 14.94 4.69 -38.18
C GLN A 352 13.56 4.89 -38.81
N SER A 353 12.51 4.41 -38.15
CA SER A 353 11.15 4.58 -38.65
C SER A 353 10.57 5.96 -38.33
N GLY A 354 11.12 6.65 -37.33
CA GLY A 354 10.64 7.94 -36.88
C GLY A 354 9.27 7.85 -36.17
N LYS A 355 8.88 6.68 -35.66
CA LYS A 355 7.60 6.44 -34.96
C LYS A 355 7.81 6.05 -33.50
N TRP A 356 6.88 6.45 -32.64
CA TRP A 356 6.89 6.15 -31.20
C TRP A 356 6.38 4.74 -30.88
N MET A 357 5.48 4.23 -31.71
CA MET A 357 4.86 2.91 -31.54
C MET A 357 5.77 1.76 -31.99
N ASP A 358 6.73 2.03 -32.86
CA ASP A 358 7.72 1.04 -33.25
C ASP A 358 8.74 0.87 -32.11
N PRO A 359 9.15 -0.36 -31.77
CA PRO A 359 10.13 -0.58 -30.70
C PRO A 359 11.46 0.12 -31.04
N PRO A 360 12.12 0.79 -30.08
CA PRO A 360 13.45 1.33 -30.29
C PRO A 360 14.44 0.19 -30.54
N ARG A 361 15.39 0.38 -31.45
CA ARG A 361 16.40 -0.65 -31.74
C ARG A 361 17.43 -0.68 -30.62
N LEU A 362 17.77 -1.86 -30.11
CA LEU A 362 18.63 -2.02 -28.95
C LEU A 362 19.98 -1.30 -29.13
N LEU A 363 20.77 -1.69 -30.12
CA LEU A 363 22.10 -1.11 -30.33
C LEU A 363 22.09 0.32 -30.87
N SER A 364 21.11 0.64 -31.72
CA SER A 364 21.11 1.94 -32.41
C SER A 364 20.37 3.03 -31.66
N ASP A 365 19.43 2.72 -30.77
CA ASP A 365 18.59 3.71 -30.09
C ASP A 365 18.71 3.60 -28.56
N VAL A 366 18.71 2.38 -27.99
CA VAL A 366 18.75 2.16 -26.54
C VAL A 366 20.16 2.25 -25.96
N LYS A 367 21.12 1.52 -26.53
CA LYS A 367 22.52 1.50 -26.07
C LYS A 367 23.14 2.89 -26.01
N PRO A 368 23.00 3.79 -27.01
CA PRO A 368 23.56 5.13 -26.92
C PRO A 368 22.95 5.97 -25.79
N ALA A 369 21.66 5.79 -25.49
CA ALA A 369 21.04 6.46 -24.35
C ALA A 369 21.62 5.94 -23.03
N LEU A 370 21.76 4.62 -22.90
CA LEU A 370 22.35 3.99 -21.72
C LEU A 370 23.81 4.40 -21.54
N ASP A 371 24.65 4.34 -22.57
CA ASP A 371 26.06 4.75 -22.50
C ASP A 371 26.21 6.19 -21.98
N LEU A 372 25.36 7.12 -22.46
CA LEU A 372 25.36 8.52 -22.02
C LEU A 372 24.89 8.69 -20.57
N ILE A 373 23.84 7.97 -20.17
CA ILE A 373 23.33 8.00 -18.79
C ILE A 373 24.36 7.41 -17.83
N LEU A 374 24.97 6.30 -18.20
CA LEU A 374 25.94 5.57 -17.40
C LEU A 374 27.30 6.29 -17.36
N ALA A 375 27.61 7.16 -18.31
CA ALA A 375 28.77 8.06 -18.23
C ALA A 375 28.58 9.19 -17.19
N ASN A 376 27.36 9.44 -16.72
CA ASN A 376 27.08 10.46 -15.73
C ASN A 376 27.47 9.96 -14.31
N PRO A 377 28.44 10.61 -13.64
CA PRO A 377 28.92 10.16 -12.32
C PRO A 377 27.84 10.22 -11.22
N ASP A 378 26.89 11.16 -11.32
CA ASP A 378 25.77 11.24 -10.38
C ASP A 378 24.83 10.03 -10.50
N VAL A 379 24.69 9.47 -11.71
CA VAL A 379 23.89 8.26 -11.95
C VAL A 379 24.64 6.99 -11.56
N GLN A 380 25.95 6.92 -11.85
CA GLN A 380 26.78 5.74 -11.49
C GLN A 380 26.73 5.44 -10.00
N THR A 381 26.75 6.48 -9.16
CA THR A 381 26.66 6.34 -7.70
C THR A 381 25.37 5.64 -7.27
N SER A 382 24.28 5.78 -8.03
CA SER A 382 22.97 5.21 -7.73
C SER A 382 22.75 3.81 -8.29
N LEU A 383 23.48 3.38 -9.32
CA LEU A 383 23.36 2.02 -9.89
C LEU A 383 23.77 0.95 -8.90
N ASN A 384 24.78 1.22 -8.08
CA ASN A 384 25.23 0.31 -7.03
C ASN A 384 24.18 0.11 -5.91
N ALA A 385 23.16 0.98 -5.84
CA ALA A 385 22.06 0.88 -4.90
C ALA A 385 20.81 0.20 -5.49
N LEU A 386 20.79 -0.09 -6.81
CA LEU A 386 19.68 -0.75 -7.46
C LEU A 386 19.76 -2.26 -7.23
N VAL A 387 18.92 -2.77 -6.33
CA VAL A 387 18.87 -4.20 -6.03
C VAL A 387 17.56 -4.78 -6.58
N ILE A 388 17.65 -5.62 -7.61
CA ILE A 388 16.48 -6.30 -8.19
C ILE A 388 16.44 -7.72 -7.64
N ARG A 389 15.39 -8.04 -6.87
CA ARG A 389 15.07 -9.43 -6.49
C ARG A 389 14.04 -9.97 -7.46
N LYS A 390 14.38 -11.08 -8.12
CA LYS A 390 13.45 -11.83 -8.96
C LYS A 390 12.64 -12.80 -8.09
N TYR A 391 11.39 -13.01 -8.46
CA TYR A 391 10.56 -14.03 -7.81
C TYR A 391 11.05 -15.42 -8.28
N PRO A 392 11.29 -16.37 -7.35
CA PRO A 392 11.72 -17.71 -7.72
C PRO A 392 10.77 -18.34 -8.75
N GLY A 393 11.32 -18.93 -9.81
CA GLY A 393 10.57 -19.76 -10.77
C GLY A 393 9.98 -19.06 -12.02
N LYS A 394 10.24 -17.77 -12.26
CA LYS A 394 9.67 -17.04 -13.44
C LYS A 394 10.62 -16.76 -14.62
N ARG A 395 11.84 -17.32 -14.65
CA ARG A 395 12.53 -17.57 -15.94
C ARG A 395 12.65 -19.06 -16.16
N ASN A 396 12.19 -19.50 -17.33
CA ASN A 396 12.50 -20.81 -17.87
C ASN A 396 13.78 -20.70 -18.72
N GLU A 397 14.89 -20.27 -18.10
CA GLU A 397 16.21 -20.12 -18.73
C GLU A 397 17.29 -20.99 -18.05
N GLY A 398 16.89 -21.97 -17.24
CA GLY A 398 17.83 -22.92 -16.63
C GLY A 398 18.72 -22.37 -15.50
N VAL A 399 18.46 -21.15 -15.00
CA VAL A 399 19.19 -20.57 -13.86
C VAL A 399 18.51 -20.96 -12.55
N VAL A 400 19.19 -21.74 -11.71
CA VAL A 400 18.77 -22.08 -10.35
C VAL A 400 19.08 -20.88 -9.44
N GLU A 401 18.04 -20.26 -8.86
CA GLU A 401 18.19 -19.06 -8.03
C GLU A 401 18.35 -19.43 -6.53
N ASN A 402 19.53 -19.19 -5.97
CA ASN A 402 19.84 -19.43 -4.55
C ASN A 402 19.66 -18.17 -3.67
N GLY A 403 18.60 -17.38 -3.90
CA GLY A 403 18.36 -16.14 -3.13
C GLY A 403 19.37 -15.01 -3.40
N GLN A 404 20.05 -15.04 -4.55
CA GLN A 404 21.02 -14.02 -4.93
C GLN A 404 20.37 -12.72 -5.36
N TRP A 405 20.97 -11.60 -4.96
CA TRP A 405 20.64 -10.27 -5.43
C TRP A 405 21.45 -9.95 -6.69
N TRP A 406 20.80 -9.43 -7.71
CA TRP A 406 21.47 -9.04 -8.95
C TRP A 406 21.72 -7.54 -8.93
N LEU A 407 22.99 -7.17 -9.14
CA LEU A 407 23.44 -5.80 -9.35
C LEU A 407 23.82 -5.65 -10.82
N PHE A 408 23.66 -4.44 -11.36
CA PHE A 408 24.14 -4.14 -12.70
C PHE A 408 25.68 -4.14 -12.72
N ASP A 409 26.28 -5.08 -13.45
CA ASP A 409 27.74 -5.14 -13.63
C ASP A 409 28.19 -4.18 -14.73
N TRP A 410 28.58 -2.98 -14.30
CA TRP A 410 29.10 -1.95 -15.21
C TRP A 410 30.37 -2.38 -15.95
N ARG A 411 31.27 -3.10 -15.30
CA ARG A 411 32.53 -3.52 -15.93
C ARG A 411 32.27 -4.60 -16.98
N GLY A 412 31.40 -5.55 -16.67
CA GLY A 412 30.92 -6.56 -17.62
C GLY A 412 30.22 -5.92 -18.82
N TYR A 413 29.34 -4.93 -18.59
CA TYR A 413 28.68 -4.16 -19.65
C TYR A 413 29.70 -3.49 -20.59
N GLN A 414 30.71 -2.81 -20.03
CA GLN A 414 31.75 -2.15 -20.82
C GLN A 414 32.64 -3.12 -21.60
N ALA A 415 32.87 -4.32 -21.07
CA ALA A 415 33.71 -5.35 -21.67
C ALA A 415 32.98 -6.21 -22.72
N SER A 416 31.65 -6.12 -22.80
CA SER A 416 30.86 -6.90 -23.76
C SER A 416 31.12 -6.48 -25.21
N SER A 417 31.04 -7.42 -26.15
CA SER A 417 31.22 -7.21 -27.60
C SER A 417 30.21 -6.25 -28.21
N GLY A 418 29.15 -5.87 -27.48
CA GLY A 418 28.12 -4.95 -27.94
C GLY A 418 27.25 -5.50 -29.07
N ASP A 419 27.16 -6.83 -29.21
CA ASP A 419 26.22 -7.49 -30.13
C ASP A 419 24.84 -7.70 -29.47
N ASP A 420 23.81 -7.96 -30.30
CA ASP A 420 22.41 -8.13 -29.86
C ASP A 420 22.19 -9.35 -28.94
N LEU A 421 23.14 -10.29 -28.84
CA LEU A 421 23.06 -11.46 -27.96
C LEU A 421 23.70 -11.21 -26.59
N ALA A 422 24.65 -10.28 -26.52
CA ALA A 422 25.31 -9.83 -25.31
C ALA A 422 24.56 -8.70 -24.57
N PHE A 423 23.59 -8.06 -25.23
CA PHE A 423 22.74 -6.98 -24.71
C PHE A 423 21.32 -7.45 -24.43
#